data_AF-A0A7S0MV00-F1
#
_entry.id   AF-A0A7S0MV00-F1
#
_cell.length_a   1.000
_cell.length_b   1.000
_cell.length_c   1.000
_cell.angle_alpha   90.00
_cell.angle_beta   90.00
_cell.angle_gamma   90.00
#
_symmetry.space_group_name_H-M   'P 1'
#
loop_
_entity.id
_entity.type
_entity.pdbx_description
1 polymer ?
#
loop_
_entity_poly.entity_id
_entity_poly.type
_entity_poly.pdbx_seq_one_letter_code
_entity_poly.pdbx_strand_id
1 'polypeptide(L)'
;RLPPRAAPPPLWGHTAVVHEGKMVIYGGYNAETKGTSQAVYEYDFATQVLALQAPQSAVLPAGRYGHTAVVHDGKMNVLGGASENFDHFASWWQYDLAAGVWALVTGTDQASVNGRYSHSAAKVKDF
;
A
#
# COMPACT_ATOMS: atom_id res chain seq x y z
N ARG A 1 -21.54 22.99 -2.01
CA ARG A 1 -20.28 22.69 -2.76
C ARG A 1 -19.49 21.71 -1.90
N LEU A 2 -19.22 20.51 -2.39
CA LEU A 2 -18.40 19.52 -1.66
C LEU A 2 -16.96 20.06 -1.51
N PRO A 3 -16.24 19.77 -0.42
CA PRO A 3 -14.84 20.17 -0.29
C PRO A 3 -14.03 19.57 -1.44
N PRO A 4 -12.95 20.24 -1.89
CA PRO A 4 -12.14 19.74 -2.98
C PRO A 4 -11.58 18.37 -2.58
N ARG A 5 -12.12 17.30 -3.18
CA ARG A 5 -11.54 15.95 -3.09
C ARG A 5 -10.16 16.05 -3.72
N ALA A 6 -9.12 16.07 -2.89
CA ALA A 6 -7.75 15.96 -3.36
C ALA A 6 -7.61 14.58 -4.01
N ALA A 7 -7.75 14.54 -5.34
CA ALA A 7 -7.43 13.36 -6.12
C ALA A 7 -5.99 12.93 -5.82
N PRO A 8 -5.66 11.63 -5.91
CA PRO A 8 -4.29 11.20 -5.74
C PRO A 8 -3.43 11.93 -6.78
N PRO A 9 -2.19 12.32 -6.44
CA PRO A 9 -1.28 12.86 -7.43
C PRO A 9 -1.05 11.85 -8.56
N PRO A 10 -0.47 12.26 -9.71
CA PRO A 10 -0.16 11.34 -10.80
C PRO A 10 0.91 10.32 -10.35
N LEU A 11 0.44 9.17 -9.88
CA LEU A 11 1.25 8.09 -9.31
C LEU A 11 1.21 6.86 -10.19
N TRP A 12 2.37 6.29 -10.53
CA TRP A 12 2.47 4.98 -11.18
C TRP A 12 3.14 3.96 -10.25
N GLY A 13 2.92 2.67 -10.51
CA GLY A 13 3.45 1.58 -9.68
C GLY A 13 2.89 1.52 -8.27
N HIS A 14 1.74 2.15 -8.01
CA HIS A 14 0.96 1.94 -6.80
C HIS A 14 0.27 0.56 -6.84
N THR A 15 -0.22 0.10 -5.70
CA THR A 15 -1.13 -1.06 -5.65
C THR A 15 -2.49 -0.65 -5.11
N ALA A 16 -3.50 -1.44 -5.46
CA ALA A 16 -4.84 -1.29 -4.93
C ALA A 16 -5.40 -2.67 -4.56
N VAL A 17 -6.15 -2.72 -3.47
CA VAL A 17 -6.89 -3.92 -3.06
C VAL A 17 -8.34 -3.57 -2.77
N VAL A 18 -9.24 -4.55 -2.92
CA VAL A 18 -10.66 -4.39 -2.57
C VAL A 18 -11.00 -5.26 -1.37
N HIS A 19 -11.68 -4.67 -0.38
CA HIS A 19 -12.19 -5.33 0.80
C HIS A 19 -13.50 -4.67 1.23
N GLU A 20 -14.53 -5.48 1.50
CA GLU A 20 -15.82 -5.02 2.06
C GLU A 20 -16.43 -3.79 1.37
N GLY A 21 -16.44 -3.76 0.03
CA GLY A 21 -17.06 -2.67 -0.72
C GLY A 21 -16.24 -1.37 -0.75
N LYS A 22 -14.96 -1.45 -0.39
CA LYS A 22 -14.00 -0.35 -0.49
C LYS A 22 -12.73 -0.78 -1.21
N MET A 23 -12.12 0.14 -1.93
CA MET A 23 -10.80 -0.01 -2.52
C MET A 23 -9.78 0.79 -1.71
N VAL A 24 -8.69 0.16 -1.29
CA VAL A 24 -7.57 0.82 -0.62
C VAL A 24 -6.38 0.86 -1.57
N ILE A 25 -5.83 2.05 -1.79
CA ILE A 25 -4.71 2.35 -2.68
C ILE A 25 -3.53 2.80 -1.83
N TYR A 26 -2.35 2.25 -2.08
CA TYR A 26 -1.13 2.61 -1.37
C TYR A 26 0.07 2.75 -2.31
N GLY A 27 0.93 3.71 -1.96
CA GLY A 27 2.22 3.92 -2.60
C GLY A 27 2.13 4.53 -4.00
N GLY A 28 3.17 4.26 -4.79
CA GLY A 28 3.37 4.79 -6.12
C GLY A 28 4.47 5.86 -6.18
N TYR A 29 4.93 6.13 -7.39
CA TYR A 29 5.96 7.10 -7.69
C TYR A 29 5.38 8.22 -8.55
N ASN A 30 5.68 9.46 -8.20
CA ASN A 30 5.32 10.65 -8.96
C ASN A 30 6.52 11.07 -9.81
N ALA A 31 6.36 11.04 -11.14
CA ALA A 31 7.41 11.38 -12.09
C ALA A 31 7.80 12.87 -12.09
N GLU A 32 6.86 13.74 -11.73
CA GLU A 32 7.07 15.19 -11.69
C GLU A 32 7.90 15.59 -10.47
N THR A 33 7.56 15.05 -9.29
CA THR A 33 8.28 15.35 -8.04
C THR A 33 9.48 14.44 -7.80
N LYS A 34 9.62 13.36 -8.58
CA LYS A 34 10.61 12.30 -8.39
C LYS A 34 10.57 11.68 -6.99
N GLY A 35 9.36 11.59 -6.42
CA GLY A 35 9.14 11.12 -5.05
C GLY A 35 8.21 9.92 -5.00
N THR A 36 8.37 9.09 -3.98
CA THR A 36 7.42 8.04 -3.65
C THR A 36 6.36 8.51 -2.67
N SER A 37 5.17 7.93 -2.74
CA SER A 37 4.05 8.26 -1.86
C SER A 37 3.97 7.30 -0.67
N GLN A 38 3.69 7.85 0.51
CA GLN A 38 3.29 7.11 1.72
C GLN A 38 1.77 7.17 1.95
N ALA A 39 1.04 7.89 1.10
CA ALA A 39 -0.37 8.12 1.29
C ALA A 39 -1.18 6.83 1.09
N VAL A 40 -2.20 6.67 1.92
CA VAL A 40 -3.25 5.66 1.78
C VAL A 40 -4.51 6.38 1.32
N TYR A 41 -5.07 5.96 0.20
CA TYR A 41 -6.38 6.43 -0.24
C TYR A 41 -7.41 5.31 -0.11
N GLU A 42 -8.62 5.65 0.31
CA GLU A 42 -9.75 4.74 0.36
C GLU A 42 -10.86 5.27 -0.55
N TYR A 43 -11.31 4.43 -1.48
CA TYR A 43 -12.47 4.67 -2.32
C TYR A 43 -13.61 3.78 -1.87
N ASP A 44 -14.71 4.39 -1.44
CA ASP A 44 -15.94 3.71 -1.09
C ASP A 44 -16.84 3.59 -2.33
N PHE A 45 -17.15 2.36 -2.75
CA PHE A 45 -17.90 2.12 -3.98
C PHE A 45 -19.38 2.56 -3.87
N ALA A 46 -19.97 2.55 -2.67
CA ALA A 46 -21.37 2.88 -2.46
C ALA A 46 -21.60 4.39 -2.53
N THR A 47 -20.75 5.16 -1.86
CA THR A 47 -20.80 6.63 -1.83
C THR A 47 -20.06 7.25 -3.00
N GLN A 48 -19.24 6.47 -3.70
CA GLN A 48 -18.31 6.93 -4.73
C GLN A 48 -17.39 8.03 -4.21
N VAL A 49 -17.03 7.99 -2.92
CA VAL A 49 -16.13 8.95 -2.26
C VAL A 49 -14.72 8.38 -2.15
N LEU A 50 -13.73 9.23 -2.42
CA LEU A 50 -12.31 8.94 -2.29
C LEU A 50 -11.81 9.86 -1.19
N ALA A 51 -11.21 9.27 -0.16
CA ALA A 51 -10.67 9.98 0.98
C ALA A 51 -9.20 9.63 1.17
N LEU A 52 -8.40 10.65 1.47
CA LEU A 52 -7.06 10.45 2.02
C LEU A 52 -7.20 9.95 3.46
N GLN A 53 -6.61 8.81 3.76
CA GLN A 53 -6.58 8.24 5.10
C GLN A 53 -5.39 8.79 5.88
N ALA A 54 -5.54 8.88 7.19
CA ALA A 54 -4.49 9.29 8.12
C ALA A 54 -4.20 8.16 9.13
N PRO A 55 -3.40 7.14 8.74
CA PRO A 55 -3.11 6.00 9.60
C PRO A 55 -2.52 6.43 10.95
N GLN A 56 -3.12 5.94 12.05
CA GLN A 56 -2.70 6.28 13.43
C GLN A 56 -1.63 5.30 13.94
N SER A 57 -0.60 5.07 13.14
CA SER A 57 0.41 4.05 13.41
C SER A 57 1.66 4.67 14.03
N ALA A 58 2.26 3.99 15.02
CA ALA A 58 3.52 4.44 15.62
C ALA A 58 4.69 4.38 14.62
N VAL A 59 4.63 3.46 13.66
CA VAL A 59 5.62 3.29 12.58
C VAL A 59 4.87 3.15 11.27
N LEU A 60 5.36 3.82 10.23
CA LEU A 60 4.79 3.81 8.90
C LEU A 60 5.77 3.20 7.89
N PRO A 61 5.28 2.47 6.87
CA PRO A 61 6.13 2.07 5.77
C PRO A 61 6.60 3.29 4.97
N ALA A 62 7.89 3.33 4.66
CA ALA A 62 8.43 4.30 3.71
C ALA A 62 7.71 4.23 2.35
N GLY A 63 7.69 5.36 1.65
CA GLY A 63 7.08 5.47 0.34
C GLY A 63 7.72 4.48 -0.63
N ARG A 64 6.89 3.88 -1.48
CA ARG A 64 7.35 2.82 -2.37
C ARG A 64 6.51 2.68 -3.62
N TYR A 65 7.12 2.22 -4.71
CA TYR A 65 6.44 1.85 -5.94
C TYR A 65 6.88 0.45 -6.41
N GLY A 66 6.11 -0.15 -7.31
CA GLY A 66 6.39 -1.49 -7.84
C GLY A 66 6.34 -2.59 -6.77
N HIS A 67 5.65 -2.35 -5.66
CA HIS A 67 5.40 -3.36 -4.64
C HIS A 67 4.21 -4.23 -5.06
N THR A 68 4.02 -5.35 -4.38
CA THR A 68 2.79 -6.14 -4.50
C THR A 68 1.90 -5.93 -3.29
N ALA A 69 0.59 -6.13 -3.48
CA ALA A 69 -0.35 -6.14 -2.38
C ALA A 69 -1.43 -7.21 -2.53
N VAL A 70 -1.78 -7.87 -1.42
CA VAL A 70 -2.86 -8.86 -1.35
C VAL A 70 -3.65 -8.73 -0.05
N VAL A 71 -4.94 -9.07 -0.09
CA VAL A 71 -5.78 -9.09 1.11
C VAL A 71 -5.77 -10.47 1.75
N HIS A 72 -5.46 -10.53 3.04
CA HIS A 72 -5.56 -11.72 3.86
C HIS A 72 -6.00 -11.31 5.28
N ASP A 73 -7.03 -11.97 5.81
CA ASP A 73 -7.56 -11.78 7.16
C ASP A 73 -7.78 -10.31 7.56
N GLY A 74 -8.53 -9.58 6.70
CA GLY A 74 -8.85 -8.16 6.94
C GLY A 74 -7.67 -7.21 6.80
N LYS A 75 -6.51 -7.68 6.31
CA LYS A 75 -5.30 -6.88 6.19
C LYS A 75 -4.80 -6.84 4.75
N MET A 76 -4.39 -5.66 4.30
CA MET A 76 -3.59 -5.50 3.09
C MET A 76 -2.13 -5.81 3.41
N ASN A 77 -1.59 -6.84 2.79
CA ASN A 77 -0.19 -7.24 2.92
C ASN A 77 0.59 -6.60 1.78
N VAL A 78 1.58 -5.79 2.09
CA VAL A 78 2.42 -5.04 1.16
C VAL A 78 3.84 -5.60 1.20
N LEU A 79 4.34 -6.08 0.07
CA LEU A 79 5.65 -6.71 -0.02
C LEU A 79 6.54 -6.01 -1.05
N GLY A 80 7.79 -5.79 -0.66
CA GLY A 80 8.83 -5.23 -1.51
C GLY A 80 8.54 -3.83 -2.02
N GLY A 81 8.90 -3.58 -3.27
CA GLY A 81 8.91 -2.26 -3.92
C GLY A 81 10.28 -1.59 -3.83
N ALA A 82 10.35 -0.37 -4.39
CA ALA A 82 11.57 0.45 -4.36
C ALA A 82 11.29 1.87 -3.87
N SER A 83 12.33 2.50 -3.28
CA SER A 83 12.37 3.93 -2.96
C SER A 83 12.55 4.79 -4.22
N GLU A 84 12.38 6.11 -4.11
CA GLU A 84 12.69 7.06 -5.19
C GLU A 84 14.14 6.98 -5.70
N ASN A 85 15.07 6.53 -4.85
CA ASN A 85 16.48 6.35 -5.18
C ASN A 85 16.79 4.93 -5.70
N PHE A 86 15.75 4.13 -5.97
CA PHE A 86 15.87 2.76 -6.46
C PHE A 86 16.42 1.76 -5.42
N ASP A 87 16.32 2.07 -4.13
CA ASP A 87 16.63 1.12 -3.07
C ASP A 87 15.51 0.09 -2.96
N HIS A 88 15.82 -1.19 -3.11
CA HIS A 88 14.81 -2.24 -3.05
C HIS A 88 14.47 -2.63 -1.62
N PHE A 89 13.18 -2.67 -1.32
CA PHE A 89 12.71 -3.15 -0.03
C PHE A 89 12.58 -4.67 -0.01
N ALA A 90 13.06 -5.29 1.06
CA ALA A 90 12.73 -6.66 1.47
C ALA A 90 11.54 -6.73 2.44
N SER A 91 11.07 -5.55 2.91
CA SER A 91 10.08 -5.45 3.98
C SER A 91 8.69 -5.96 3.59
N TRP A 92 8.02 -6.58 4.57
CA TRP A 92 6.60 -6.92 4.56
C TRP A 92 5.85 -6.09 5.59
N TRP A 93 4.89 -5.30 5.10
CA TRP A 93 3.98 -4.52 5.91
C TRP A 93 2.55 -5.05 5.85
N GLN A 94 1.82 -4.89 6.94
CA GLN A 94 0.38 -5.15 7.01
C GLN A 94 -0.35 -3.85 7.35
N TYR A 95 -1.38 -3.53 6.58
CA TYR A 95 -2.35 -2.49 6.90
C TYR A 95 -3.67 -3.14 7.31
N ASP A 96 -4.08 -2.93 8.55
CA ASP A 96 -5.39 -3.34 9.04
C ASP A 96 -6.47 -2.46 8.40
N LEU A 97 -7.34 -3.08 7.59
CA LEU A 97 -8.33 -2.37 6.76
C LEU A 97 -9.50 -1.83 7.58
N ALA A 98 -9.71 -2.33 8.80
CA ALA A 98 -10.76 -1.84 9.69
C ALA A 98 -10.22 -0.77 10.64
N ALA A 99 -9.04 -1.00 11.22
CA ALA A 99 -8.43 -0.09 12.19
C ALA A 99 -7.65 1.07 11.53
N GLY A 100 -7.23 0.91 10.27
CA GLY A 100 -6.39 1.88 9.58
C GLY A 100 -4.99 1.98 10.17
N VAL A 101 -4.42 0.86 10.62
CA VAL A 101 -3.12 0.81 11.32
C VAL A 101 -2.13 -0.06 10.56
N TRP A 102 -0.90 0.42 10.43
CA TRP A 102 0.24 -0.30 9.88
C TRP A 102 1.00 -1.09 10.95
N ALA A 103 1.48 -2.26 10.58
CA ALA A 103 2.42 -3.06 11.36
C ALA A 103 3.49 -3.67 10.44
N LEU A 104 4.75 -3.64 10.90
CA LEU A 104 5.83 -4.39 10.25
C LEU A 104 5.72 -5.86 10.65
N VAL A 105 5.73 -6.76 9.67
CA VAL A 105 5.76 -8.20 9.95
C VAL A 105 7.19 -8.59 10.34
N THR A 106 7.36 -9.10 11.56
CA THR A 106 8.65 -9.57 12.10
C THR A 106 8.64 -11.09 12.25
N GLY A 107 9.82 -11.72 12.28
CA GLY A 107 9.95 -13.16 12.53
C GLY A 107 9.71 -14.09 11.34
N THR A 108 9.45 -13.55 10.15
CA THR A 108 9.63 -14.28 8.89
C THR A 108 11.10 -14.17 8.45
N ASP A 109 11.62 -15.12 7.69
CA ASP A 109 12.94 -15.02 7.07
C ASP A 109 12.92 -13.95 5.94
N GLN A 110 12.66 -12.70 6.32
CA GLN A 110 12.75 -11.51 5.46
C GLN A 110 14.14 -11.40 4.85
N ALA A 111 15.16 -11.96 5.51
CA ALA A 111 16.53 -12.01 5.03
C ALA A 111 16.69 -12.93 3.79
N SER A 112 15.93 -14.02 3.70
CA SER A 112 15.86 -14.85 2.47
C SER A 112 15.17 -14.16 1.30
N VAL A 113 14.30 -13.18 1.59
CA VAL A 113 13.58 -12.42 0.58
C VAL A 113 14.40 -11.18 0.21
N ASN A 114 15.36 -11.34 -0.70
CA ASN A 114 16.10 -10.20 -1.26
C ASN A 114 15.13 -9.09 -1.71
N GLY A 115 15.58 -7.83 -1.55
CA GLY A 115 14.81 -6.67 -1.97
C GLY A 115 14.41 -6.77 -3.45
N ARG A 116 13.14 -6.52 -3.74
CA ARG A 116 12.55 -6.71 -5.08
C ARG A 116 11.47 -5.68 -5.39
N TYR A 117 11.30 -5.36 -6.66
CA TYR A 117 10.23 -4.50 -7.17
C TYR A 117 9.69 -5.09 -8.49
N SER A 118 8.53 -4.64 -8.96
CA SER A 118 7.85 -5.13 -10.16
C SER A 118 7.59 -6.65 -10.17
N HIS A 119 7.41 -7.23 -8.99
CA HIS A 119 7.08 -8.64 -8.81
C HIS A 119 5.55 -8.83 -8.75
N SER A 120 5.09 -10.09 -8.64
CA SER A 120 3.68 -10.42 -8.46
C SER A 120 3.47 -11.30 -7.23
N ALA A 121 2.27 -11.24 -6.66
CA ALA A 121 1.85 -12.05 -5.52
C ALA A 121 0.36 -12.38 -5.66
N ALA A 122 -0.05 -13.51 -5.12
CA ALA A 122 -1.45 -13.93 -5.07
C ALA A 122 -1.73 -14.65 -3.75
N LYS A 123 -2.95 -14.49 -3.22
CA LYS A 123 -3.44 -15.31 -2.11
C LYS A 123 -4.00 -16.62 -2.69
N VAL A 124 -3.42 -17.73 -2.26
CA VAL A 124 -3.97 -19.08 -2.51
C VAL A 124 -4.73 -19.50 -1.25
N LYS A 125 -5.90 -20.13 -1.40
CA LYS A 125 -6.57 -20.79 -0.27
C LYS A 125 -5.95 -22.19 -0.15
N ASP A 126 -5.48 -22.55 1.04
CA ASP A 126 -5.18 -23.94 1.34
C ASP A 126 -6.52 -24.70 1.48
N PHE A 127 -6.55 -25.95 0.97
CA PHE A 127 -7.73 -26.83 0.95
C PHE A 127 -7.93 -27.57 2.27
#